data_AF-A0AAD5YM57-F1
#
_entry.id   AF-A0AAD5YM57-F1
#
_cell.length_a   1.000
_cell.length_b   1.000
_cell.length_c   1.000
_cell.angle_alpha   90.00
_cell.angle_beta   90.00
_cell.angle_gamma   90.00
#
_symmetry.space_group_name_H-M   'P 1'
#
loop_
_entity.id
_entity.type
_entity.pdbx_description
1 polymer ?
#
loop_
_entity_poly.entity_id
_entity_poly.type
_entity_poly.pdbx_seq_one_letter_code
_entity_poly.pdbx_strand_id
1 'polypeptide(L)'
;MGSPMHPTGTNHFSPYSPIFKADQRKGILVSDVGIAAMGAVLLSMGRYLGWRGFVAYYMVPYMVSHDHIAHHFFSGIPFYNQPQVTEAIRGVLKSDYNHDSTNSLYALYRSFTQCIFVEDGEDIVFYKNAKGDAQRVLATNPEEGRRRDAE
;
A
#
# COMPACT_ATOMS: atom_id res chain seq x y z
N MET A 1 -16.15 19.51 -0.50
CA MET A 1 -15.24 20.65 -0.22
C MET A 1 -14.13 20.08 0.65
N GLY A 2 -12.86 20.28 0.29
CA GLY A 2 -11.73 19.72 1.05
C GLY A 2 -11.69 20.22 2.50
N SER A 3 -11.08 19.45 3.40
CA SER A 3 -10.98 19.80 4.82
C SER A 3 -10.28 21.15 5.00
N PRO A 4 -10.68 21.99 5.98
CA PRO A 4 -9.98 23.25 6.29
C PRO A 4 -8.48 23.06 6.55
N MET A 5 -8.09 21.87 7.03
CA MET A 5 -6.71 21.50 7.32
C MET A 5 -5.95 21.01 6.07
N HIS A 6 -6.67 20.52 5.04
CA HIS A 6 -6.11 19.95 3.82
C HIS A 6 -6.84 20.51 2.58
N PRO A 7 -6.40 21.66 2.05
CA PRO A 7 -7.08 22.33 0.95
C PRO A 7 -7.02 21.51 -0.35
N THR A 8 -7.95 21.81 -1.26
CA THR A 8 -8.02 21.21 -2.59
C THR A 8 -6.68 21.33 -3.33
N GLY A 9 -6.15 20.21 -3.83
CA GLY A 9 -4.83 20.14 -4.50
C GLY A 9 -3.71 19.50 -3.65
N THR A 10 -3.99 19.20 -2.38
CA THR A 10 -3.11 18.39 -1.50
C THR A 10 -2.84 17.02 -2.12
N ASN A 11 -1.57 16.60 -2.20
CA ASN A 11 -1.15 15.33 -2.81
C ASN A 11 0.21 14.85 -2.30
N HIS A 12 0.45 13.54 -2.35
CA HIS A 12 1.72 12.92 -1.93
C HIS A 12 2.91 13.17 -2.88
N PHE A 13 2.65 13.64 -4.10
CA PHE A 13 3.68 13.79 -5.14
C PHE A 13 4.43 15.12 -5.06
N SER A 14 3.94 16.08 -4.28
CA SER A 14 4.61 17.36 -4.05
C SER A 14 5.22 17.40 -2.65
N PRO A 15 6.56 17.56 -2.52
CA PRO A 15 7.23 17.76 -1.23
C PRO A 15 6.75 19.01 -0.47
N TYR A 16 6.06 19.93 -1.17
CA TYR A 16 5.51 21.16 -0.61
C TYR A 16 4.02 21.03 -0.26
N SER A 17 3.44 19.85 -0.39
CA SER A 17 2.05 19.62 -0.03
C SER A 17 1.81 19.86 1.47
N PRO A 18 0.63 20.40 1.87
CA PRO A 18 0.29 20.67 3.27
C PRO A 18 0.40 19.46 4.23
N ILE A 19 0.36 18.23 3.71
CA ILE A 19 0.56 17.00 4.49
C ILE A 19 1.97 16.84 5.06
N PHE A 20 2.97 17.50 4.47
CA PHE A 20 4.36 17.41 4.89
C PHE A 20 4.78 18.64 5.67
N LYS A 21 5.40 18.42 6.83
CA LYS A 21 6.01 19.49 7.61
C LYS A 21 7.29 19.98 6.92
N ALA A 22 7.66 21.24 7.15
CA ALA A 22 8.78 21.87 6.47
C ALA A 22 10.13 21.18 6.75
N ASP A 23 10.31 20.61 7.93
CA ASP A 23 11.47 19.85 8.37
C ASP A 23 11.59 18.48 7.65
N GLN A 24 10.48 17.86 7.29
CA GLN A 24 10.45 16.56 6.59
C GLN A 24 10.87 16.66 5.12
N ARG A 25 10.85 17.86 4.52
CA ARG A 25 11.13 18.06 3.09
C ARG A 25 12.50 17.56 2.65
N LYS A 26 13.51 17.70 3.50
CA LYS A 26 14.86 17.16 3.23
C LYS A 26 14.85 15.64 3.18
N GLY A 27 14.06 15.00 4.04
CA GLY A 27 13.88 13.54 4.05
C GLY A 27 13.23 13.04 2.75
N ILE A 28 12.23 13.78 2.23
CA ILE A 28 11.60 13.47 0.94
C ILE A 28 12.64 13.50 -0.19
N LEU A 29 13.44 14.57 -0.26
CA LEU A 29 14.48 14.67 -1.30
C LEU A 29 15.52 13.53 -1.20
N VAL A 30 15.96 13.19 0.02
CA VAL A 30 16.90 12.06 0.22
C VAL A 30 16.27 10.74 -0.20
N SER A 31 14.99 10.54 0.07
CA SER A 31 14.23 9.36 -0.38
C SER A 31 14.19 9.26 -1.91
N ASP A 32 13.89 10.37 -2.60
CA ASP A 32 13.84 10.40 -4.07
C ASP A 32 15.20 10.04 -4.69
N VAL A 33 16.29 10.57 -4.13
CA VAL A 33 17.66 10.22 -4.54
C VAL A 33 17.94 8.74 -4.29
N GLY A 34 17.49 8.18 -3.15
CA GLY A 34 17.64 6.76 -2.83
C GLY A 34 16.92 5.84 -3.82
N ILE A 35 15.69 6.19 -4.20
CA ILE A 35 14.92 5.45 -5.22
C ILE A 35 15.62 5.52 -6.58
N ALA A 36 16.08 6.70 -7.00
CA ALA A 36 16.82 6.85 -8.25
C ALA A 36 18.12 6.04 -8.26
N ALA A 37 18.86 6.04 -7.15
CA ALA A 37 20.07 5.24 -6.99
C ALA A 37 19.78 3.74 -7.07
N MET A 38 18.73 3.25 -6.40
CA MET A 38 18.30 1.85 -6.51
C MET A 38 17.92 1.49 -7.95
N GLY A 39 17.19 2.38 -8.64
CA GLY A 39 16.88 2.21 -10.07
C GLY A 39 18.14 2.05 -10.93
N ALA A 40 19.15 2.88 -10.71
CA ALA A 40 20.44 2.77 -11.41
C ALA A 40 21.16 1.44 -11.09
N VAL A 41 21.12 0.97 -9.84
CA VAL A 41 21.67 -0.33 -9.45
C VAL A 41 20.96 -1.47 -10.20
N LEU A 42 19.63 -1.46 -10.26
CA LEU A 42 18.86 -2.50 -10.97
C LEU A 42 19.10 -2.49 -12.47
N LEU A 43 19.20 -1.31 -13.09
CA LEU A 43 19.54 -1.17 -14.51
C LEU A 43 20.95 -1.68 -14.80
N SER A 44 21.91 -1.31 -13.96
CA SER A 44 23.29 -1.80 -14.01
C SER A 44 23.32 -3.32 -13.88
N MET A 45 22.60 -3.88 -12.89
CA MET A 45 22.50 -5.32 -12.67
C MET A 45 21.94 -6.05 -13.89
N GLY A 46 20.86 -5.53 -14.49
CA GLY A 46 20.30 -6.07 -15.73
C GLY A 46 21.27 -6.02 -16.90
N ARG A 47 22.13 -4.99 -16.98
CA ARG A 47 23.17 -4.86 -18.02
C ARG A 47 24.34 -5.84 -17.83
N TYR A 48 24.77 -6.07 -16.59
CA TYR A 48 25.93 -6.89 -16.25
C TYR A 48 25.62 -8.38 -16.11
N LEU A 49 24.56 -8.74 -15.38
CA LEU A 49 24.16 -10.15 -15.14
C LEU A 49 23.16 -10.66 -16.20
N GLY A 50 22.68 -9.76 -17.07
CA GLY A 50 21.65 -10.06 -18.06
C GLY A 50 20.26 -10.23 -17.43
N TRP A 51 19.26 -10.32 -18.30
CA TRP A 51 17.85 -10.49 -17.91
C TRP A 51 17.63 -11.69 -16.97
N ARG A 52 18.35 -12.79 -17.17
CA ARG A 52 18.24 -14.00 -16.33
C ARG A 52 18.68 -13.75 -14.88
N GLY A 53 19.77 -13.02 -14.67
CA GLY A 53 20.24 -12.66 -13.33
C GLY A 53 19.31 -11.68 -12.64
N PHE A 54 18.77 -10.70 -13.38
CA PHE A 54 17.74 -9.79 -12.86
C PHE A 54 16.50 -10.56 -12.38
N VAL A 55 16.01 -11.51 -13.17
CA VAL A 55 14.85 -12.33 -12.76
C VAL A 55 15.17 -13.15 -11.52
N ALA A 56 16.31 -13.84 -11.48
CA ALA A 56 16.66 -14.72 -10.36
C ALA A 56 16.92 -13.97 -9.05
N TYR A 57 17.62 -12.84 -9.09
CA TYR A 57 18.07 -12.13 -7.89
C TYR A 57 17.15 -11.01 -7.43
N TYR A 58 16.27 -10.50 -8.30
CA TYR A 58 15.37 -9.39 -7.96
C TYR A 58 13.89 -9.77 -8.09
N MET A 59 13.46 -10.28 -9.25
CA MET A 59 12.04 -10.60 -9.46
C MET A 59 11.55 -11.78 -8.62
N VAL A 60 12.30 -12.88 -8.56
CA VAL A 60 11.86 -14.07 -7.80
C VAL A 60 11.70 -13.75 -6.31
N PRO A 61 12.67 -13.12 -5.62
CA PRO A 61 12.48 -12.68 -4.25
C PRO A 61 11.30 -11.70 -4.09
N TYR A 62 11.12 -10.76 -5.03
CA TYR A 62 9.99 -9.83 -5.01
C TYR A 62 8.64 -10.54 -5.07
N MET A 63 8.52 -11.60 -5.88
CA MET A 63 7.28 -12.38 -5.99
C MET A 63 6.98 -13.18 -4.71
N VAL A 64 8.01 -13.68 -4.01
CA VAL A 64 7.84 -14.40 -2.73
C VAL A 64 7.28 -13.50 -1.63
N SER A 65 7.42 -12.18 -1.75
CA SER A 65 6.91 -11.23 -0.75
C SER A 65 5.37 -11.12 -0.71
N HIS A 66 4.62 -11.66 -1.68
CA HIS A 66 3.16 -11.54 -1.71
C HIS A 66 2.49 -12.21 -0.50
N ASP A 67 3.04 -13.33 -0.03
CA ASP A 67 2.55 -14.05 1.16
C ASP A 67 3.33 -13.71 2.43
N HIS A 68 4.15 -12.64 2.41
CA HIS A 68 5.00 -12.27 3.54
C HIS A 68 4.21 -11.98 4.82
N ILE A 69 2.94 -11.60 4.70
CA ILE A 69 2.05 -11.41 5.85
C ILE A 69 2.01 -12.68 6.71
N ALA A 70 2.00 -13.88 6.11
CA ALA A 70 1.99 -15.15 6.84
C ALA A 70 3.22 -15.30 7.77
N HIS A 71 4.36 -14.72 7.40
CA HIS A 71 5.55 -14.66 8.27
C HIS A 71 5.34 -13.81 9.51
N HIS A 72 4.56 -12.73 9.44
CA HIS A 72 4.28 -11.90 10.61
C HIS A 72 3.39 -12.62 11.64
N PHE A 73 2.54 -13.55 11.20
CA PHE A 73 1.81 -14.46 12.10
C PHE A 73 2.73 -15.56 12.67
N PHE A 74 3.61 -16.11 11.84
CA PHE A 74 4.49 -17.22 12.18
C PHE A 74 5.92 -16.94 11.73
N SER A 75 6.70 -16.18 12.50
CA SER A 75 8.04 -15.73 12.09
C SER A 75 9.04 -16.87 11.84
N GLY A 76 8.81 -18.05 12.40
CA GLY A 76 9.62 -19.25 12.13
C GLY A 76 9.29 -19.98 10.82
N ILE A 77 8.26 -19.54 10.08
CA ILE A 77 7.81 -20.26 8.89
C ILE A 77 8.76 -20.07 7.70
N PRO A 78 9.16 -21.14 7.00
CA PRO A 78 9.87 -21.01 5.75
C PRO A 78 9.03 -20.30 4.68
N PHE A 79 9.65 -19.42 3.88
CA PHE A 79 8.95 -18.62 2.88
C PHE A 79 8.18 -19.44 1.83
N TYR A 80 8.68 -20.63 1.48
CA TYR A 80 8.00 -21.53 0.54
C TYR A 80 6.70 -22.15 1.09
N ASN A 81 6.45 -22.09 2.40
CA ASN A 81 5.20 -22.54 3.02
C ASN A 81 4.17 -21.40 3.20
N GLN A 82 4.57 -20.15 2.99
CA GLN A 82 3.68 -18.99 3.19
C GLN A 82 2.40 -19.05 2.34
N PRO A 83 2.42 -19.48 1.05
CA PRO A 83 1.18 -19.57 0.27
C PRO A 83 0.14 -20.52 0.88
N GLN A 84 0.59 -21.66 1.42
CA GLN A 84 -0.29 -22.65 2.06
C GLN A 84 -0.90 -22.10 3.35
N VAL A 85 -0.11 -21.30 4.09
CA VAL A 85 -0.58 -20.65 5.31
C VAL A 85 -1.51 -19.50 5.01
N THR A 86 -1.28 -18.71 3.97
CA THR A 86 -2.23 -17.69 3.50
C THR A 86 -3.59 -18.33 3.19
N GLU A 87 -3.62 -19.50 2.54
CA GLU A 87 -4.87 -20.22 2.27
C GLU A 87 -5.54 -20.76 3.54
N ALA A 88 -4.76 -21.24 4.52
CA ALA A 88 -5.31 -21.63 5.81
C ALA A 88 -5.91 -20.41 6.57
N ILE A 89 -5.22 -19.27 6.54
CA ILE A 89 -5.68 -18.00 7.13
C ILE A 89 -6.97 -17.55 6.44
N ARG A 90 -7.05 -17.62 5.10
CA ARG A 90 -8.27 -17.35 4.33
C ARG A 90 -9.42 -18.23 4.78
N GLY A 91 -9.18 -19.52 5.05
CA GLY A 91 -10.19 -20.45 5.57
C GLY A 91 -10.73 -20.06 6.96
N VAL A 92 -9.90 -19.45 7.80
CA VAL A 92 -10.31 -18.94 9.13
C VAL A 92 -11.09 -17.64 9.00
N LEU A 93 -10.60 -16.69 8.19
CA LEU A 93 -11.21 -15.36 8.02
C LEU A 93 -12.48 -15.37 7.17
N LYS A 94 -12.64 -16.33 6.26
CA LYS A 94 -13.84 -16.51 5.42
C LYS A 94 -14.22 -15.21 4.70
N SER A 95 -15.43 -14.71 4.92
CA SER A 95 -15.94 -13.46 4.33
C SER A 95 -15.18 -12.21 4.78
N ASP A 96 -14.47 -12.29 5.90
CA ASP A 96 -13.73 -11.16 6.45
C ASP A 96 -12.31 -11.07 5.85
N TYR A 97 -11.91 -12.02 5.00
CA TYR A 97 -10.64 -11.95 4.28
C TYR A 97 -10.70 -10.89 3.18
N ASN A 98 -10.02 -9.78 3.41
CA ASN A 98 -9.94 -8.68 2.46
C ASN A 98 -8.63 -8.77 1.65
N HIS A 99 -8.73 -8.69 0.33
CA HIS A 99 -7.60 -8.71 -0.57
C HIS A 99 -7.81 -7.75 -1.75
N ASP A 100 -6.73 -7.15 -2.20
CA ASP A 100 -6.71 -6.21 -3.31
C ASP A 100 -6.02 -6.84 -4.52
N SER A 101 -6.79 -7.22 -5.53
CA SER A 101 -6.27 -7.84 -6.76
C SER A 101 -5.77 -6.83 -7.79
N THR A 102 -5.83 -5.52 -7.50
CA THR A 102 -5.36 -4.52 -8.43
C THR A 102 -3.84 -4.53 -8.55
N ASN A 103 -3.33 -4.24 -9.75
CA ASN A 103 -1.90 -4.18 -10.00
C ASN A 103 -1.20 -3.26 -8.98
N SER A 104 -0.05 -3.69 -8.44
CA SER A 104 0.66 -2.98 -7.37
C SER A 104 0.96 -1.51 -7.67
N LEU A 105 1.23 -1.14 -8.93
CA LEU A 105 1.46 0.26 -9.31
C LEU A 105 0.17 1.08 -9.25
N TYR A 106 -0.94 0.49 -9.69
CA TYR A 106 -2.25 1.14 -9.56
C TYR A 106 -2.71 1.21 -8.10
N ALA A 107 -2.51 0.16 -7.32
CA ALA A 107 -2.81 0.13 -5.90
C ALA A 107 -2.02 1.19 -5.12
N LEU A 108 -0.73 1.35 -5.47
CA LEU A 108 0.12 2.41 -4.93
C LEU A 108 -0.42 3.80 -5.30
N TYR A 109 -0.71 4.05 -6.58
CA TYR A 109 -1.28 5.31 -7.03
C TYR A 109 -2.62 5.63 -6.36
N ARG A 110 -3.53 4.64 -6.26
CA ARG A 110 -4.82 4.77 -5.57
C ARG A 110 -4.59 5.13 -4.11
N SER A 111 -3.69 4.45 -3.41
CA SER A 111 -3.39 4.74 -2.00
C SER A 111 -2.90 6.19 -1.82
N PHE A 112 -2.02 6.66 -2.71
CA PHE A 112 -1.45 8.01 -2.64
C PHE A 112 -2.45 9.11 -3.00
N THR A 113 -3.55 8.79 -3.67
CA THR A 113 -4.55 9.77 -4.11
C THR A 113 -5.85 9.70 -3.33
N GLN A 114 -6.23 8.53 -2.82
CA GLN A 114 -7.47 8.31 -2.09
C GLN A 114 -7.28 8.26 -0.57
N CYS A 115 -6.07 7.98 -0.08
CA CYS A 115 -5.80 7.88 1.35
C CYS A 115 -4.90 9.02 1.84
N ILE A 116 -5.43 10.25 1.91
CA ILE A 116 -4.63 11.45 2.20
C ILE A 116 -4.68 11.83 3.67
N PHE A 117 -5.88 11.89 4.25
CA PHE A 117 -6.05 12.29 5.65
C PHE A 117 -7.27 11.62 6.27
N VAL A 118 -7.34 11.68 7.60
CA VAL A 118 -8.54 11.35 8.39
C VAL A 118 -9.01 12.62 9.08
N GLU A 119 -10.32 12.72 9.33
CA GLU A 119 -10.89 13.83 10.11
C GLU A 119 -11.05 13.40 11.56
N ASP A 120 -10.65 14.27 12.48
CA ASP A 120 -10.81 14.04 13.90
C ASP A 120 -12.28 14.25 14.32
N GLY A 121 -12.72 13.55 15.37
CA GLY A 121 -14.03 13.78 16.01
C GLY A 121 -15.07 12.68 15.82
N GLU A 122 -14.73 11.59 15.15
CA GLU A 122 -15.57 10.38 15.05
C GLU A 122 -14.88 9.20 15.75
N ASP A 123 -15.67 8.27 16.32
CA ASP A 123 -15.14 7.05 16.95
C ASP A 123 -14.52 6.09 15.91
N ILE A 124 -15.05 6.09 14.68
CA ILE A 124 -14.55 5.32 13.55
C ILE A 124 -14.30 6.27 12.38
N VAL A 125 -13.04 6.41 11.99
CA VAL A 125 -12.61 7.30 10.91
C VAL A 125 -12.13 6.51 9.70
N PHE A 126 -12.43 7.01 8.50
CA PHE A 126 -11.92 6.48 7.24
C PHE A 126 -11.03 7.51 6.55
N TYR A 127 -10.03 7.02 5.80
CA TYR A 127 -9.20 7.87 4.96
C TYR A 127 -10.02 8.55 3.85
N LYS A 128 -9.72 9.83 3.64
CA LYS A 128 -10.34 10.69 2.63
C LYS A 128 -9.33 11.18 1.60
N ASN A 129 -9.82 11.41 0.39
CA ASN A 129 -9.04 12.01 -0.69
C ASN A 129 -8.97 13.55 -0.56
N ALA A 130 -8.26 14.21 -1.48
CA ALA A 130 -8.07 15.67 -1.45
C ALA A 130 -9.37 16.50 -1.56
N LYS A 131 -10.48 15.89 -2.01
CA LYS A 131 -11.81 16.52 -2.10
C LYS A 131 -12.64 16.35 -0.82
N GLY A 132 -12.18 15.50 0.10
CA GLY A 132 -12.90 15.09 1.30
C GLY A 132 -13.75 13.82 1.13
N ASP A 133 -13.64 13.11 0.00
CA ASP A 133 -14.44 11.90 -0.24
C ASP A 133 -13.74 10.67 0.34
N ALA A 134 -14.48 9.84 1.09
CA ALA A 134 -13.99 8.55 1.58
C ALA A 134 -14.35 7.42 0.60
N GLN A 135 -13.44 6.45 0.43
CA GLN A 135 -13.69 5.26 -0.41
C GLN A 135 -14.54 4.21 0.32
N ARG A 136 -14.55 4.23 1.65
CA ARG A 136 -15.33 3.35 2.51
C ARG A 136 -16.11 4.19 3.50
N VAL A 137 -17.28 3.70 3.86
CA VAL A 137 -18.16 4.31 4.85
C VAL A 137 -18.53 3.25 5.89
N LEU A 138 -18.80 3.69 7.11
CA LEU A 138 -19.29 2.80 8.15
C LEU A 138 -20.63 2.23 7.72
N ALA A 139 -20.77 0.90 7.80
CA ALA A 139 -22.06 0.27 7.57
C ALA A 139 -23.01 0.69 8.69
N THR A 140 -24.15 1.29 8.33
CA THR A 140 -25.22 1.68 9.24
C THR A 140 -25.95 0.48 9.83
N ASN A 141 -25.94 -0.64 9.11
CA ASN A 141 -26.39 -1.94 9.57
C ASN A 141 -25.27 -2.98 9.34
N PRO A 142 -24.87 -3.75 10.37
CA PRO A 142 -23.87 -4.82 10.24
C PRO A 142 -24.15 -5.81 9.09
N GLU A 143 -25.42 -6.06 8.76
CA GLU A 143 -25.79 -6.97 7.67
C GLU A 143 -25.63 -6.37 6.27
N GLU A 144 -25.73 -5.04 6.12
CA GLU A 144 -25.53 -4.34 4.84
C GLU A 144 -24.06 -4.24 4.44
N GLY A 145 -23.15 -4.12 5.42
CA GLY A 145 -21.71 -4.11 5.19
C GLY A 145 -21.23 -5.44 4.60
N ARG A 146 -21.78 -6.56 5.08
CA ARG A 146 -21.37 -7.90 4.70
C ARG A 146 -21.77 -8.31 3.27
N ARG A 147 -22.81 -7.69 2.69
CA ARG A 147 -23.30 -8.02 1.33
C ARG A 147 -22.53 -7.34 0.20
N ARG A 148 -21.97 -6.14 0.42
CA ARG A 148 -21.31 -5.37 -0.66
C ARG A 148 -19.92 -5.88 -1.03
N ASP A 149 -19.29 -6.65 -0.15
CA ASP A 149 -17.93 -7.18 -0.34
C ASP A 149 -17.93 -8.64 -0.86
N ALA A 150 -19.11 -9.19 -1.16
CA ALA A 150 -19.32 -10.57 -1.62
C ALA A 150 -19.68 -10.67 -3.13
N GLU A 151 -19.75 -9.54 -3.84
CA GLU A 151 -19.90 -9.43 -5.30
C GLU A 151 -18.59 -8.97 -5.94
#